data_AF-A0AAW9PF09-F1
#
_entry.id   AF-A0AAW9PF09-F1
#
_cell.length_a   1.000
_cell.length_b   1.000
_cell.length_c   1.000
_cell.angle_alpha   90.00
_cell.angle_beta   90.00
_cell.angle_gamma   90.00
#
_symmetry.space_group_name_H-M   'P 1'
#
loop_
_entity.id
_entity.type
_entity.pdbx_description
1 polymer ?
#
loop_
_entity_poly.entity_id
_entity_poly.type
_entity_poly.pdbx_seq_one_letter_code
_entity_poly.pdbx_strand_id
1 'polypeptide(L)'
;METLTVQAFLNAEWQDIALIKFPGSEQGDWFTTQIDYLTDYAIDFLERDDYHAVSLNHPVSLYFEDHGNPGWLRFIDDIIPGGASRRYWVNFLDISELPQGQQNFILLKFGTMSPVGNLRIKDSVPDWDSLASSKTFSVTDVMNRASDFLDYAQERGAAAGGATLSLSLVAAI
;
A
#
# COMPACT_ATOMS: atom_id res chain seq x y z
N MET A 1 18.34 0.25 -5.28
CA MET A 1 17.20 1.18 -5.34
C MET A 1 15.95 0.39 -5.05
N GLU A 2 15.20 0.77 -4.02
CA GLU A 2 13.94 0.12 -3.68
C GLU A 2 12.80 0.53 -4.62
N THR A 3 11.90 -0.41 -4.89
CA THR A 3 10.73 -0.24 -5.76
C THR A 3 9.53 -1.01 -5.23
N LEU A 4 8.33 -0.48 -5.42
CA LEU A 4 7.06 -1.12 -5.06
C LEU A 4 6.11 -1.12 -6.26
N THR A 5 5.39 -2.22 -6.47
CA THR A 5 4.42 -2.35 -7.57
C THR A 5 3.06 -1.83 -7.15
N VAL A 6 2.54 -0.86 -7.91
CA VAL A 6 1.18 -0.35 -7.77
C VAL A 6 0.24 -1.19 -8.62
N GLN A 7 -0.83 -1.66 -8.01
CA GLN A 7 -1.94 -2.28 -8.71
C GLN A 7 -3.17 -1.38 -8.71
N ALA A 8 -3.92 -1.40 -9.80
CA ALA A 8 -5.26 -0.84 -9.87
C ALA A 8 -6.31 -1.95 -10.01
N PHE A 9 -7.47 -1.75 -9.40
CA PHE A 9 -8.62 -2.64 -9.55
C PHE A 9 -9.43 -2.24 -10.78
N LEU A 10 -9.25 -2.97 -11.87
CA LEU A 10 -9.77 -2.68 -13.20
C LEU A 10 -10.45 -3.93 -13.75
N ASN A 11 -11.65 -3.78 -14.32
CA ASN A 11 -12.41 -4.91 -14.90
C ASN A 11 -12.61 -6.09 -13.93
N ALA A 12 -12.85 -5.77 -12.65
CA ALA A 12 -13.00 -6.74 -11.55
C ALA A 12 -11.74 -7.55 -11.20
N GLU A 13 -10.56 -7.11 -11.65
CA GLU A 13 -9.29 -7.77 -11.39
C GLU A 13 -8.23 -6.75 -10.93
N TRP A 14 -7.26 -7.23 -10.13
CA TRP A 14 -6.09 -6.42 -9.77
C TRP A 14 -5.03 -6.53 -10.86
N GLN A 15 -4.67 -5.41 -11.44
CA GLN A 15 -3.70 -5.33 -12.55
C GLN A 15 -2.50 -4.51 -12.11
N ASP A 16 -1.29 -4.96 -12.44
CA ASP A 16 -0.07 -4.17 -12.23
C ASP A 16 -0.08 -3.00 -13.21
N ILE A 17 0.00 -1.76 -12.72
CA ILE A 17 -0.10 -0.55 -13.57
C ILE A 17 1.17 0.29 -13.57
N ALA A 18 1.91 0.30 -12.47
CA ALA A 18 3.06 1.19 -12.29
C ALA A 18 4.01 0.72 -11.19
N LEU A 19 5.17 1.34 -11.12
CA LEU A 19 6.20 1.15 -10.09
C LEU A 19 6.46 2.48 -9.38
N ILE A 20 6.28 2.50 -8.05
CA ILE A 20 6.83 3.57 -7.22
C ILE A 20 8.29 3.26 -6.96
N LYS A 21 9.18 4.20 -7.29
CA LYS A 21 10.62 4.08 -7.09
C LYS A 21 11.12 5.04 -6.03
N PHE A 22 12.09 4.59 -5.24
CA PHE A 22 12.77 5.37 -4.20
C PHE A 22 14.25 5.55 -4.60
N PRO A 23 14.57 6.44 -5.55
CA PRO A 23 15.93 6.57 -6.11
C PRO A 23 17.01 6.84 -5.07
N GLY A 24 16.69 7.58 -4.00
CA GLY A 24 17.63 7.91 -2.92
C GLY A 24 17.77 6.87 -1.81
N SER A 25 17.04 5.75 -1.89
CA SER A 25 16.93 4.74 -0.81
C SER A 25 18.29 4.19 -0.35
N GLU A 26 19.23 3.99 -1.28
CA GLU A 26 20.58 3.51 -0.96
C GLU A 26 21.43 4.52 -0.18
N GLN A 27 21.10 5.81 -0.29
CA GLN A 27 21.75 6.91 0.43
C GLN A 27 20.94 7.35 1.67
N GLY A 28 19.84 6.66 1.99
CA GLY A 28 18.95 6.98 3.11
C GLY A 28 17.97 8.12 2.84
N ASP A 29 17.85 8.60 1.59
CA ASP A 29 16.79 9.51 1.18
C ASP A 29 15.55 8.72 0.75
N TRP A 30 14.51 8.80 1.57
CA TRP A 30 13.23 8.15 1.37
C TRP A 30 12.11 9.13 0.99
N PHE A 31 12.43 10.41 0.82
CA PHE A 31 11.44 11.44 0.45
C PHE A 31 11.32 11.60 -1.06
N THR A 32 12.42 11.39 -1.80
CA THR A 32 12.40 11.41 -3.26
C THR A 32 11.69 10.17 -3.78
N THR A 33 10.56 10.37 -4.47
CA THR A 33 9.77 9.31 -5.09
C THR A 33 9.53 9.58 -6.56
N GLN A 34 9.45 8.52 -7.35
CA GLN A 34 9.11 8.57 -8.78
C GLN A 34 8.02 7.55 -9.07
N ILE A 35 7.21 7.79 -10.10
CA ILE A 35 6.19 6.86 -10.55
C ILE A 35 6.40 6.56 -12.03
N ASP A 36 6.67 5.29 -12.33
CA ASP A 36 6.83 4.82 -13.70
C ASP A 36 5.70 3.84 -14.02
N TYR A 37 4.79 4.22 -14.92
CA TYR A 37 3.81 3.27 -15.46
C TYR A 37 4.53 2.15 -16.21
N LEU A 38 3.98 0.93 -16.13
CA LEU A 38 4.50 -0.19 -16.91
C LEU A 38 4.37 0.14 -18.40
N THR A 39 5.41 -0.14 -19.19
CA THR A 39 5.46 0.30 -20.59
C THR A 39 4.25 -0.18 -21.39
N ASP A 40 3.91 -1.46 -21.29
CA ASP A 40 2.76 -2.03 -22.01
C ASP A 40 1.44 -1.36 -21.58
N TYR A 41 1.26 -1.14 -20.28
CA TYR A 41 0.10 -0.43 -19.74
C TYR A 41 0.04 1.03 -20.20
N ALA A 42 1.17 1.73 -20.18
CA ALA A 42 1.27 3.13 -20.59
C ALA A 42 0.96 3.34 -22.07
N ILE A 43 1.28 2.36 -22.93
CA ILE A 43 0.93 2.40 -24.36
C ILE A 43 -0.59 2.32 -24.54
N ASP A 44 -1.27 1.45 -23.79
CA ASP A 44 -2.71 1.23 -23.91
C ASP A 44 -3.55 2.40 -23.36
N PHE A 45 -3.04 3.09 -22.34
CA PHE A 45 -3.78 4.11 -21.59
C PHE A 45 -3.12 5.49 -21.57
N LEU A 46 -2.25 5.78 -22.54
CA LEU A 46 -1.50 7.03 -22.62
C LEU A 46 -2.40 8.27 -22.43
N GLU A 47 -1.94 9.23 -21.62
CA GLU A 47 -2.61 10.50 -21.28
C GLU A 47 -3.92 10.37 -20.49
N ARG A 48 -4.30 9.17 -20.04
CA ARG A 48 -5.45 9.00 -19.15
C ARG A 48 -5.14 9.57 -17.76
N ASP A 49 -6.07 10.34 -17.22
CA ASP A 49 -6.07 10.90 -15.86
C ASP A 49 -7.22 10.35 -15.00
N ASP A 50 -7.93 9.34 -15.50
CA ASP A 50 -9.08 8.71 -14.84
C ASP A 50 -8.65 7.53 -13.94
N TYR A 51 -9.54 6.55 -13.76
CA TYR A 51 -9.29 5.37 -12.92
C TYR A 51 -8.13 4.47 -13.39
N HIS A 52 -7.56 4.73 -14.57
CA HIS A 52 -6.31 4.10 -15.04
C HIS A 52 -5.04 4.73 -14.44
N ALA A 53 -5.14 5.97 -13.95
CA ALA A 53 -4.02 6.70 -13.39
C ALA A 53 -3.92 6.52 -11.86
N VAL A 54 -2.71 6.69 -11.32
CA VAL A 54 -2.48 6.71 -9.87
C VAL A 54 -3.04 7.99 -9.22
N SER A 55 -3.21 9.07 -10.00
CA SER A 55 -3.73 10.35 -9.55
C SER A 55 -4.04 11.26 -10.74
N LEU A 56 -4.97 12.20 -10.56
CA LEU A 56 -5.22 13.30 -11.51
C LEU A 56 -3.95 14.12 -11.80
N ASN A 57 -3.05 14.26 -10.82
CA ASN A 57 -1.81 15.03 -10.98
C ASN A 57 -0.67 14.21 -11.63
N HIS A 58 -0.89 12.91 -11.83
CA HIS A 58 0.09 11.99 -12.40
C HIS A 58 -0.63 11.08 -13.42
N PRO A 59 -1.09 11.64 -14.55
CA PRO A 59 -1.73 10.87 -15.61
C PRO A 59 -0.78 9.78 -16.16
N VAL A 60 -1.36 8.79 -16.82
CA VAL A 60 -0.60 7.72 -17.47
C VAL A 60 0.35 8.32 -18.51
N SER A 61 1.64 8.09 -18.32
CA SER A 61 2.71 8.62 -19.16
C SER A 61 3.81 7.59 -19.35
N LEU A 62 4.52 7.66 -20.48
CA LEU A 62 5.71 6.85 -20.77
C LEU A 62 6.93 7.27 -19.94
N TYR A 63 6.94 8.51 -19.46
CA TYR A 63 8.04 9.07 -18.68
C TYR A 63 7.48 9.81 -17.46
N PHE A 64 8.16 9.64 -16.34
CA PHE A 64 7.90 10.44 -15.15
C PHE A 64 8.48 11.86 -15.34
N GLU A 65 7.63 12.87 -15.15
CA GLU A 65 8.04 14.27 -15.07
C GLU A 65 7.72 14.82 -13.68
N ASP A 66 8.73 15.30 -12.96
CA ASP A 66 8.57 15.92 -11.63
C ASP A 66 8.43 17.45 -11.72
N HIS A 67 8.33 18.00 -12.93
CA HIS A 67 8.33 19.42 -13.24
C HIS A 67 9.48 20.20 -12.55
N GLY A 68 10.62 19.54 -12.31
CA GLY A 68 11.78 20.12 -11.63
C GLY A 68 11.69 20.16 -10.10
N ASN A 69 10.67 19.52 -9.50
CA ASN A 69 10.45 19.45 -8.06
C ASN A 69 10.41 18.00 -7.57
N PRO A 70 11.57 17.32 -7.47
CA PRO A 70 11.63 15.97 -6.95
C PRO A 70 11.17 15.93 -5.48
N GLY A 71 10.44 14.89 -5.11
CA GLY A 71 9.96 14.73 -3.74
C GLY A 71 8.89 13.67 -3.59
N TRP A 72 8.10 13.81 -2.53
CA TRP A 72 7.06 12.87 -2.15
C TRP A 72 5.80 13.05 -3.00
N LEU A 73 5.37 11.98 -3.68
CA LEU A 73 4.16 11.96 -4.48
C LEU A 73 2.92 11.92 -3.56
N ARG A 74 2.07 12.94 -3.66
CA ARG A 74 0.98 13.17 -2.69
C ARG A 74 -0.10 12.10 -2.69
N PHE A 75 -0.35 11.42 -3.80
CA PHE A 75 -1.33 10.32 -3.85
C PHE A 75 -0.94 9.15 -2.93
N ILE A 76 0.35 9.04 -2.57
CA ILE A 76 0.82 8.01 -1.65
C ILE A 76 0.21 8.22 -0.25
N ASP A 77 -0.04 9.48 0.14
CA ASP A 77 -0.67 9.82 1.42
C ASP A 77 -2.12 9.28 1.51
N ASP A 78 -2.77 9.02 0.38
CA ASP A 78 -4.15 8.48 0.32
C ASP A 78 -4.21 6.96 0.54
N ILE A 79 -3.11 6.23 0.27
CA ILE A 79 -3.06 4.76 0.36
C ILE A 79 -2.22 4.25 1.53
N ILE A 80 -1.32 5.06 2.07
CA ILE A 80 -0.48 4.66 3.20
C ILE A 80 -1.31 4.55 4.49
N PRO A 81 -1.03 3.58 5.39
CA PRO A 81 -1.63 3.56 6.72
C PRO A 81 -1.43 4.90 7.46
N GLY A 82 -2.55 5.50 7.86
CA GLY A 82 -2.65 6.73 8.63
C GLY A 82 -3.28 6.50 10.01
N GLY A 83 -3.26 7.54 10.84
CA GLY A 83 -3.95 7.56 12.14
C GLY A 83 -3.57 6.40 13.07
N ALA A 84 -4.58 5.67 13.55
CA ALA A 84 -4.36 4.52 14.43
C ALA A 84 -3.83 3.28 13.67
N SER A 85 -4.10 3.14 12.36
CA SER A 85 -3.52 2.07 11.52
C SER A 85 -2.01 2.21 11.47
N ARG A 86 -1.53 3.44 11.25
CA ARG A 86 -0.10 3.75 11.29
C ARG A 86 0.54 3.37 12.62
N ARG A 87 -0.07 3.75 13.74
CA ARG A 87 0.45 3.45 15.09
C ARG A 87 0.54 1.95 15.32
N TYR A 88 -0.48 1.20 14.91
CA TYR A 88 -0.48 -0.25 14.97
C TYR A 88 0.72 -0.84 14.20
N TRP A 89 0.83 -0.52 12.90
CA TRP A 89 1.88 -1.07 12.05
C TRP A 89 3.29 -0.64 12.45
N VAL A 90 3.48 0.61 12.90
CA VAL A 90 4.78 1.09 13.40
C VAL A 90 5.23 0.29 14.62
N ASN A 91 4.31 0.00 15.55
CA ASN A 91 4.62 -0.80 16.73
C ASN A 91 4.82 -2.28 16.36
N PHE A 92 3.95 -2.83 15.52
CA PHE A 92 3.99 -4.25 15.12
C PHE A 92 5.29 -4.60 14.37
N LEU A 93 5.76 -3.70 13.51
CA LEU A 93 7.01 -3.88 12.75
C LEU A 93 8.26 -3.43 13.52
N ASP A 94 8.11 -2.88 14.73
CA ASP A 94 9.20 -2.34 15.55
C ASP A 94 10.06 -1.29 14.82
N ILE A 95 9.40 -0.32 14.17
CA ILE A 95 10.04 0.70 13.32
C ILE A 95 9.93 2.13 13.86
N SER A 96 9.57 2.31 15.14
CA SER A 96 9.37 3.65 15.74
C SER A 96 10.60 4.54 15.67
N GLU A 97 11.79 3.95 15.78
CA GLU A 97 13.07 4.66 15.81
C GLU A 97 13.59 5.06 14.41
N LEU A 98 12.95 4.55 13.34
CA LEU A 98 13.37 4.87 11.97
C LEU A 98 12.93 6.29 11.57
N PRO A 99 13.67 6.96 10.66
CA PRO A 99 13.23 8.22 10.08
C PRO A 99 11.86 8.09 9.40
N GLN A 100 11.05 9.15 9.44
CA GLN A 100 9.67 9.12 8.93
C GLN A 100 9.57 8.65 7.47
N GLY A 101 10.49 9.06 6.59
CA GLY A 101 10.47 8.61 5.19
C GLY A 101 10.69 7.09 5.06
N GLN A 102 11.60 6.53 5.86
CA GLN A 102 11.85 5.09 5.87
C GLN A 102 10.66 4.32 6.48
N GLN A 103 10.06 4.84 7.55
CA GLN A 103 8.80 4.30 8.06
C GLN A 103 7.73 4.26 6.97
N ASN A 104 7.59 5.35 6.20
CA ASN A 104 6.58 5.43 5.16
C ASN A 104 6.80 4.37 4.07
N PHE A 105 8.03 4.16 3.63
CA PHE A 105 8.38 3.09 2.69
C PHE A 105 7.96 1.71 3.23
N ILE A 106 8.33 1.41 4.47
CA ILE A 106 8.01 0.12 5.11
C ILE A 106 6.50 -0.06 5.26
N LEU A 107 5.78 1.00 5.64
CA LEU A 107 4.32 0.98 5.75
C LEU A 107 3.63 0.75 4.40
N LEU A 108 4.15 1.30 3.31
CA LEU A 108 3.65 0.99 1.96
C LEU A 108 3.90 -0.47 1.59
N LYS A 109 5.10 -0.97 1.93
CA LYS A 109 5.51 -2.33 1.61
C LYS A 109 4.72 -3.39 2.34
N PHE A 110 4.25 -3.14 3.57
CA PHE A 110 3.59 -4.17 4.40
C PHE A 110 2.14 -3.84 4.80
N GLY A 111 1.76 -2.57 4.86
CA GLY A 111 0.46 -2.14 5.40
C GLY A 111 -0.59 -1.71 4.36
N THR A 112 -0.25 -1.69 3.08
CA THR A 112 -1.11 -1.16 1.99
C THR A 112 -1.78 -2.26 1.15
N MET A 113 -2.14 -3.39 1.77
CA MET A 113 -2.74 -4.54 1.06
C MET A 113 -4.19 -4.28 0.62
N SER A 114 -4.87 -3.37 1.31
CA SER A 114 -6.27 -3.01 1.09
C SER A 114 -6.58 -1.59 1.55
N PRO A 115 -5.94 -0.57 0.93
CA PRO A 115 -6.29 0.82 1.18
C PRO A 115 -7.68 1.12 0.62
N VAL A 116 -8.23 2.28 0.99
CA VAL A 116 -9.49 2.76 0.43
C VAL A 116 -9.25 3.19 -1.02
N GLY A 117 -10.14 2.78 -1.93
CA GLY A 117 -10.10 3.18 -3.34
C GLY A 117 -9.79 2.03 -4.29
N ASN A 118 -9.29 2.36 -5.48
CA ASN A 118 -8.99 1.43 -6.56
C ASN A 118 -7.51 1.06 -6.67
N LEU A 119 -6.63 1.58 -5.81
CA LEU A 119 -5.19 1.33 -5.86
C LEU A 119 -4.75 0.46 -4.68
N ARG A 120 -3.67 -0.30 -4.83
CA ARG A 120 -2.96 -0.97 -3.71
C ARG A 120 -1.49 -1.19 -4.05
N ILE A 121 -0.70 -1.57 -3.04
CA ILE A 121 0.68 -2.02 -3.26
C ILE A 121 0.72 -3.55 -3.29
N LYS A 122 1.13 -4.12 -4.43
CA LYS A 122 1.19 -5.58 -4.64
C LYS A 122 2.07 -6.26 -3.60
N ASP A 123 3.21 -5.66 -3.29
CA ASP A 123 4.22 -6.18 -2.36
C ASP A 123 3.69 -6.37 -0.92
N SER A 124 2.63 -5.65 -0.57
CA SER A 124 1.97 -5.76 0.73
C SER A 124 0.89 -6.82 0.78
N VAL A 125 0.50 -7.38 -0.38
CA VAL A 125 -0.50 -8.44 -0.46
C VAL A 125 0.17 -9.76 -0.10
N PRO A 126 -0.25 -10.43 0.98
CA PRO A 126 0.30 -11.73 1.34
C PRO A 126 -0.04 -12.78 0.28
N ASP A 127 0.78 -13.83 0.20
CA ASP A 127 0.43 -15.00 -0.61
C ASP A 127 -0.93 -15.56 -0.16
N TRP A 128 -1.74 -15.94 -1.15
CA TRP A 128 -3.08 -16.46 -0.87
C TRP A 128 -2.99 -17.83 -0.19
N ASP A 129 -3.51 -17.91 1.03
CA ASP A 129 -3.80 -19.19 1.69
C ASP A 129 -5.30 -19.51 1.66
N SER A 130 -5.61 -20.70 1.16
CA SER A 130 -6.97 -21.24 1.07
C SER A 130 -7.62 -21.54 2.43
N LEU A 131 -6.83 -21.81 3.49
CA LEU A 131 -7.37 -21.96 4.85
C LEU A 131 -7.79 -20.60 5.43
N ALA A 132 -7.11 -19.54 5.00
CA ALA A 132 -7.30 -18.19 5.46
C ALA A 132 -8.68 -17.60 5.04
N SER A 133 -9.25 -18.02 3.90
CA SER A 133 -10.60 -17.61 3.44
C SER A 133 -11.75 -18.10 4.32
N SER A 134 -11.49 -19.04 5.24
CA SER A 134 -12.47 -19.59 6.18
C SER A 134 -12.45 -18.92 7.56
N LYS A 135 -11.51 -17.99 7.79
CA LYS A 135 -11.29 -17.38 9.11
C LYS A 135 -12.34 -16.30 9.38
N THR A 136 -13.32 -16.66 10.19
CA THR A 136 -14.33 -15.74 10.73
C THR A 136 -14.06 -15.46 12.20
N PHE A 137 -14.34 -14.23 12.64
CA PHE A 137 -14.27 -13.86 14.06
C PHE A 137 -15.68 -13.66 14.60
N SER A 138 -15.98 -14.21 15.78
CA SER A 138 -17.27 -13.96 16.42
C SER A 138 -17.35 -12.52 16.93
N VAL A 139 -18.55 -11.96 17.04
CA VAL A 139 -18.74 -10.64 17.65
C VAL A 139 -18.17 -10.61 19.07
N THR A 140 -18.29 -11.71 19.81
CA THR A 140 -17.72 -11.87 21.14
C THR A 140 -16.18 -11.81 21.13
N ASP A 141 -15.52 -12.38 20.13
CA ASP A 141 -14.05 -12.29 19.99
C ASP A 141 -13.59 -10.84 19.79
N VAL A 142 -14.35 -10.06 19.01
CA VAL A 142 -14.05 -8.65 18.74
C VAL A 142 -14.29 -7.81 19.99
N MET A 143 -15.43 -7.99 20.67
CA MET A 143 -15.78 -7.22 21.87
C MET A 143 -14.82 -7.47 23.03
N ASN A 144 -14.44 -8.73 23.26
CA ASN A 144 -13.62 -9.09 24.43
C ASN A 144 -12.14 -8.72 24.27
N ARG A 145 -11.64 -8.56 23.03
CA ARG A 145 -10.23 -8.24 22.76
C ARG A 145 -9.99 -6.78 22.41
N ALA A 146 -11.01 -6.03 22.00
CA ALA A 146 -10.94 -4.58 21.75
C ALA A 146 -9.67 -4.15 20.98
N SER A 147 -8.72 -3.46 21.63
CA SER A 147 -7.46 -3.01 21.01
C SER A 147 -6.54 -4.14 20.55
N ASP A 148 -6.59 -5.29 21.22
CA ASP A 148 -5.70 -6.43 21.00
C ASP A 148 -6.27 -7.40 19.96
N PHE A 149 -7.44 -7.08 19.41
CA PHE A 149 -8.10 -7.89 18.40
C PHE A 149 -7.26 -7.98 17.11
N LEU A 150 -6.53 -6.92 16.76
CA LEU A 150 -5.70 -6.91 15.54
C LEU A 150 -4.55 -7.91 15.65
N ASP A 151 -3.86 -7.95 16.79
CA ASP A 151 -2.81 -8.93 17.05
C ASP A 151 -3.36 -10.35 17.03
N TYR A 152 -4.51 -10.56 17.67
CA TYR A 152 -5.21 -11.84 17.64
C TYR A 152 -5.62 -12.27 16.22
N ALA A 153 -6.09 -11.34 15.39
CA ALA A 153 -6.42 -11.61 14.00
C ALA A 153 -5.16 -11.99 13.21
N GLN A 154 -4.07 -11.25 13.41
CA GLN A 154 -2.77 -11.50 12.79
C GLN A 154 -2.20 -12.87 13.17
N GLU A 155 -2.21 -13.24 14.46
CA GLU A 155 -1.81 -14.56 14.97
C GLU A 155 -2.64 -15.69 14.37
N ARG A 156 -3.91 -15.42 14.11
CA ARG A 156 -4.82 -16.34 13.44
C ARG A 156 -4.55 -16.42 11.94
N GLY A 157 -3.62 -15.65 11.38
CA GLY A 157 -3.32 -15.55 9.96
C GLY A 157 -4.41 -14.79 9.18
N ALA A 158 -4.92 -13.72 9.78
CA ALA A 158 -5.81 -12.79 9.14
C ALA A 158 -5.21 -11.39 9.25
N ALA A 159 -4.60 -10.91 8.16
CA ALA A 159 -3.88 -9.65 8.17
C ALA A 159 -4.85 -8.48 8.05
N ALA A 160 -4.68 -7.48 8.92
CA ALA A 160 -5.47 -6.25 8.88
C ALA A 160 -4.71 -5.16 8.10
N GLY A 161 -5.25 -4.74 6.95
CA GLY A 161 -4.68 -3.66 6.15
C GLY A 161 -5.68 -2.58 5.78
N GLY A 162 -5.21 -1.32 5.72
CA GLY A 162 -6.02 -0.18 5.30
C GLY A 162 -5.51 1.19 5.78
N ALA A 163 -5.92 2.24 5.06
CA ALA A 163 -5.46 3.61 5.28
C ALA A 163 -5.90 4.19 6.65
N THR A 164 -7.08 3.84 7.16
CA THR A 164 -7.65 4.46 8.38
C THR A 164 -8.20 3.46 9.41
N LEU A 165 -7.76 2.19 9.36
CA LEU A 165 -8.35 1.03 10.07
C LEU A 165 -9.73 0.59 9.53
N SER A 166 -9.98 0.75 8.23
CA SER A 166 -10.98 -0.12 7.61
C SER A 166 -10.45 -1.55 7.68
N LEU A 167 -11.17 -2.44 8.37
CA LEU A 167 -10.75 -3.82 8.55
C LEU A 167 -11.00 -4.60 7.25
N SER A 168 -10.03 -4.60 6.35
CA SER A 168 -9.95 -5.55 5.25
C SER A 168 -9.10 -6.70 5.75
N LEU A 169 -9.73 -7.81 6.13
CA LEU A 169 -9.01 -9.03 6.51
C LEU A 169 -8.54 -9.71 5.23
N VAL A 170 -7.28 -9.47 4.84
CA VAL A 170 -6.63 -10.29 3.81
C VAL A 170 -5.94 -11.42 4.54
N ALA A 171 -6.43 -12.61 4.31
CA ALA A 171 -6.04 -13.74 5.09
C ALA A 171 -4.66 -14.23 4.60
N ALA A 172 -3.69 -14.29 5.52
CA ALA A 172 -2.27 -14.51 5.25
C ALA A 172 -1.78 -15.69 6.09
N ILE A 173 -0.75 -16.38 5.59
CA ILE A 173 -0.10 -17.61 6.11
C ILE A 173 -0.79 -18.88 5.62
#